data_AF-A0A6P0BGX2-F1
#
_entry.id   AF-A0A6P0BGX2-F1
#
_cell.length_a   1.000
_cell.length_b   1.000
_cell.length_c   1.000
_cell.angle_alpha   90.00
_cell.angle_beta   90.00
_cell.angle_gamma   90.00
#
_symmetry.space_group_name_H-M   'P 1'
#
loop_
_entity.id
_entity.type
_entity.pdbx_description
1 polymer ?
#
loop_
_entity_poly.entity_id
_entity_poly.type
_entity_poly.pdbx_seq_one_letter_code
_entity_poly.pdbx_strand_id
1 'polypeptide(L)'
;FRLYLAVFAAGVLGRTGWLHLPPGLQMLESWWVIGLAGVLAVAEFLADKIPGFDSVWDGIQTFIRVPAGAILAAAAFGQLDPQWMVAAGLIGGTLAGTAHATKAGTRALINTSPEPFSNWVASFSEDVAASGGL
;
A
#
# COMPACT_ATOMS: atom_id res chain seq x y z
N PHE A 1 0.80 0.44 5.24
CA PHE A 1 0.27 -0.13 3.97
C PHE A 1 1.16 0.31 2.81
N ARG A 2 1.74 -0.63 2.04
CA ARG A 2 2.57 -0.36 0.86
C ARG A 2 1.73 -0.63 -0.40
N LEU A 3 1.02 0.39 -0.89
CA LEU A 3 0.09 0.28 -2.02
C LEU A 3 0.77 -0.36 -3.25
N TYR A 4 1.93 0.18 -3.64
CA TYR A 4 2.58 -0.22 -4.88
C TYR A 4 3.06 -1.66 -4.84
N LEU A 5 3.54 -2.12 -3.68
CA LEU A 5 3.92 -3.50 -3.47
C LEU A 5 2.70 -4.44 -3.56
N ALA A 6 1.56 -4.05 -2.97
CA ALA A 6 0.33 -4.84 -3.07
C ALA A 6 -0.16 -4.95 -4.52
N VAL A 7 -0.15 -3.84 -5.28
CA VAL A 7 -0.50 -3.83 -6.70
C VAL A 7 0.47 -4.68 -7.52
N PHE A 8 1.78 -4.56 -7.27
CA PHE A 8 2.80 -5.36 -7.93
C PHE A 8 2.60 -6.85 -7.66
N ALA A 9 2.44 -7.24 -6.41
CA ALA A 9 2.23 -8.63 -6.01
C ALA A 9 0.95 -9.20 -6.63
N ALA A 10 -0.19 -8.49 -6.51
CA ALA A 10 -1.45 -8.89 -7.11
C ALA A 10 -1.33 -9.05 -8.63
N GLY A 11 -0.68 -8.10 -9.31
CA GLY A 11 -0.47 -8.16 -10.75
C GLY A 11 0.42 -9.33 -11.19
N VAL A 12 1.54 -9.58 -10.50
CA VAL A 12 2.42 -10.73 -10.79
C VAL A 12 1.71 -12.05 -10.55
N LEU A 13 1.01 -12.20 -9.42
CA LEU A 13 0.27 -13.42 -9.09
C LEU A 13 -0.89 -13.66 -10.05
N GLY A 14 -1.61 -12.61 -10.43
CA GLY A 14 -2.64 -12.64 -11.46
C GLY A 14 -2.07 -13.13 -12.78
N ARG A 15 -1.01 -12.46 -13.24
CA ARG A 15 -0.40 -12.72 -14.55
C ARG A 15 0.21 -14.11 -14.67
N THR A 16 0.75 -14.65 -13.58
CA THR A 16 1.33 -16.00 -13.51
C THR A 16 0.28 -17.10 -13.30
N GLY A 17 -0.99 -16.73 -13.08
CA GLY A 17 -2.10 -17.67 -12.87
C GLY A 17 -2.20 -18.23 -11.45
N TRP A 18 -1.43 -17.70 -10.50
CA TRP A 18 -1.45 -18.13 -9.09
C TRP A 18 -2.64 -17.52 -8.33
N LEU A 19 -3.13 -16.37 -8.79
CA LEU A 19 -4.29 -15.67 -8.25
C LEU A 19 -5.28 -15.39 -9.39
N HIS A 20 -6.56 -15.72 -9.22
CA HIS A 20 -7.57 -15.27 -10.16
C HIS A 20 -8.10 -13.91 -9.74
N LEU A 21 -7.79 -12.87 -10.53
CA LEU A 21 -8.28 -11.52 -10.27
C LEU A 21 -9.71 -11.35 -10.81
N PRO A 22 -10.60 -10.68 -10.05
CA PRO A 22 -11.92 -10.33 -10.55
C PRO A 22 -11.80 -9.37 -11.75
N PRO A 23 -12.82 -9.28 -12.63
CA PRO A 23 -12.74 -8.50 -13.87
C PRO A 23 -12.31 -7.04 -13.68
N GLY A 24 -12.71 -6.39 -12.58
CA GLY A 24 -12.31 -5.01 -12.29
C GLY A 24 -10.84 -4.84 -11.90
N LEU A 25 -10.11 -5.92 -11.60
CA LEU A 25 -8.69 -5.90 -11.24
C LEU A 25 -7.78 -6.56 -12.29
N GLN A 26 -8.32 -7.12 -13.37
CA GLN A 26 -7.51 -7.77 -14.41
C GLN A 26 -6.50 -6.82 -15.06
N MET A 27 -6.76 -5.51 -15.05
CA MET A 27 -5.81 -4.50 -15.53
C MET A 27 -4.48 -4.52 -14.77
N LEU A 28 -4.47 -5.02 -13.52
CA LEU A 28 -3.25 -5.18 -12.73
C LEU A 28 -2.28 -6.21 -13.32
N GLU A 29 -2.75 -7.13 -14.16
CA GLU A 29 -1.93 -8.15 -14.82
C GLU A 29 -1.10 -7.59 -16.00
N SER A 30 -1.38 -6.35 -16.43
CA SER A 30 -0.64 -5.70 -17.51
C SER A 30 0.83 -5.52 -17.13
N TRP A 31 1.76 -5.91 -18.02
CA TRP A 31 3.20 -5.71 -17.82
C TRP A 31 3.58 -4.25 -17.55
N TRP A 32 2.82 -3.30 -18.09
CA TRP A 32 3.01 -1.88 -17.82
C TRP A 32 2.65 -1.50 -16.38
N VAL A 33 1.53 -2.03 -15.87
CA VAL A 33 1.06 -1.77 -14.50
C VAL A 33 1.99 -2.46 -13.50
N ILE A 34 2.36 -3.72 -13.76
CA ILE A 34 3.32 -4.47 -12.95
C ILE A 34 4.67 -3.73 -12.93
N GLY A 35 5.21 -3.35 -14.08
CA GLY A 35 6.48 -2.64 -14.17
C GLY A 35 6.47 -1.32 -13.41
N LEU A 36 5.42 -0.50 -13.61
CA LEU A 36 5.27 0.77 -12.89
C LEU A 36 5.12 0.56 -11.38
N ALA A 37 4.28 -0.38 -10.96
CA ALA A 37 4.07 -0.69 -9.55
C ALA A 37 5.37 -1.20 -8.89
N GLY A 38 6.15 -2.02 -9.60
CA GLY A 38 7.45 -2.49 -9.15
C GLY A 38 8.45 -1.35 -8.97
N VAL A 39 8.57 -0.46 -9.96
CA VAL A 39 9.45 0.74 -9.86
C VAL A 39 9.03 1.64 -8.70
N LEU A 40 7.74 1.92 -8.55
CA LEU A 40 7.23 2.74 -7.46
C LEU A 40 7.39 2.07 -6.09
N ALA A 41 7.27 0.75 -6.01
CA ALA A 41 7.52 -0.01 -4.79
C ALA A 41 9.00 0.06 -4.37
N VAL A 42 9.93 -0.04 -5.33
CA VAL A 42 11.36 0.16 -5.07
C VAL A 42 11.64 1.59 -4.66
N ALA A 43 11.08 2.57 -5.34
CA ALA A 43 11.25 3.98 -5.00
C ALA A 43 10.72 4.28 -3.58
N GLU A 44 9.56 3.75 -3.22
CA GLU A 44 9.00 3.85 -1.87
C GLU A 44 9.92 3.21 -0.82
N PHE A 45 10.45 2.02 -1.11
CA PHE A 45 11.38 1.34 -0.20
C PHE A 45 12.66 2.15 0.03
N LEU A 46 13.21 2.77 -1.02
CA LEU A 46 14.39 3.63 -0.91
C LEU A 46 14.06 4.95 -0.19
N ALA A 47 12.90 5.54 -0.46
CA ALA A 47 12.43 6.75 0.19
C ALA A 47 12.31 6.59 1.71
N ASP A 48 11.84 5.42 2.16
CA ASP A 48 11.71 5.09 3.59
C ASP A 48 13.06 5.05 4.34
N LYS A 49 14.21 5.01 3.65
CA LYS A 49 15.53 4.93 4.29
C LYS A 49 16.15 6.29 4.61
N ILE A 50 15.59 7.40 4.12
CA ILE A 50 16.14 8.74 4.30
C ILE A 50 15.26 9.51 5.30
N PRO A 51 15.75 9.75 6.53
CA PRO A 51 14.99 10.50 7.54
C PRO A 51 14.61 11.89 7.06
N GLY A 52 13.36 12.29 7.26
CA GLY A 52 12.80 13.58 6.84
C GLY A 52 12.27 13.57 5.40
N PHE A 53 12.95 12.90 4.46
CA PHE A 53 12.40 12.67 3.12
C PHE A 53 11.21 11.71 3.17
N ASP A 54 11.31 10.68 4.02
CA ASP A 54 10.25 9.72 4.31
C ASP A 54 8.91 10.38 4.70
N SER A 55 8.98 11.46 5.49
CA SER A 55 7.84 12.19 6.02
C SER A 55 7.18 13.05 4.95
N VAL A 56 7.98 13.74 4.12
CA VAL A 56 7.48 14.50 2.96
C VAL A 56 6.85 13.55 1.94
N TRP A 57 7.51 12.44 1.66
CA TRP A 57 7.03 11.40 0.76
C TRP A 57 5.69 10.82 1.24
N ASP A 58 5.59 10.43 2.50
CA ASP A 58 4.33 9.92 3.07
C ASP A 58 3.21 10.97 3.06
N GLY A 59 3.54 12.25 3.26
CA GLY A 59 2.60 13.37 3.15
C GLY A 59 1.95 13.43 1.77
N ILE A 60 2.76 13.45 0.70
CA ILE A 60 2.28 13.42 -0.69
C ILE A 60 1.46 12.14 -0.94
N GLN A 61 1.97 11.01 -0.49
CA GLN A 61 1.37 9.70 -0.72
C GLN A 61 0.03 9.50 0.00
N THR A 62 -0.31 10.30 1.01
CA THR A 62 -1.65 10.30 1.63
C THR A 62 -2.75 10.47 0.58
N PHE A 63 -2.57 11.43 -0.33
CA PHE A 63 -3.55 11.77 -1.37
C PHE A 63 -3.59 10.78 -2.52
N ILE A 64 -2.62 9.87 -2.59
CA ILE A 64 -2.54 8.85 -3.64
C ILE A 64 -3.02 7.51 -3.08
N ARG A 65 -2.48 7.09 -1.92
CA ARG A 65 -2.69 5.76 -1.37
C ARG A 65 -4.08 5.53 -0.80
N VAL A 66 -4.64 6.53 -0.12
CA VAL A 66 -5.98 6.39 0.48
C VAL A 66 -7.05 6.30 -0.62
N PRO A 67 -7.09 7.21 -1.61
CA PRO A 67 -8.02 7.06 -2.73
C PRO A 67 -7.77 5.81 -3.56
N ALA A 68 -6.50 5.45 -3.82
CA ALA A 68 -6.18 4.22 -4.55
C ALA A 68 -6.67 2.97 -3.81
N GLY A 69 -6.52 2.90 -2.48
CA GLY A 69 -7.05 1.80 -1.67
C GLY A 69 -8.57 1.69 -1.77
N ALA A 70 -9.29 2.81 -1.76
CA ALA A 70 -10.74 2.84 -1.98
C ALA A 70 -11.11 2.34 -3.40
N ILE A 71 -10.41 2.82 -4.42
CA ILE A 71 -10.67 2.45 -5.81
C ILE A 71 -10.40 0.96 -6.04
N LEU A 72 -9.29 0.42 -5.52
CA LEU A 72 -8.95 -1.00 -5.65
C LEU A 72 -9.97 -1.90 -4.95
N ALA A 73 -10.44 -1.50 -3.76
CA ALA A 73 -11.48 -2.24 -3.07
C ALA A 73 -12.82 -2.21 -3.83
N ALA A 74 -13.22 -1.04 -4.36
CA ALA A 74 -14.42 -0.94 -5.20
C ALA A 74 -14.28 -1.76 -6.50
N ALA A 75 -13.11 -1.74 -7.14
CA ALA A 75 -12.82 -2.47 -8.36
C ALA A 75 -12.87 -3.99 -8.17
N ALA A 76 -12.50 -4.50 -6.99
CA ALA A 76 -12.65 -5.91 -6.65
C ALA A 76 -14.13 -6.39 -6.72
N PHE A 77 -15.07 -5.47 -6.51
CA PHE A 77 -16.52 -5.72 -6.54
C PHE A 77 -17.19 -5.18 -7.82
N GLY A 78 -16.41 -4.79 -8.84
CA GLY A 78 -16.89 -4.02 -10.01
C GLY A 78 -17.93 -4.69 -10.93
N GLN A 79 -18.27 -5.96 -10.69
CA GLN A 79 -19.31 -6.70 -11.41
C GLN A 79 -20.59 -6.88 -10.57
N LEU A 80 -20.58 -6.43 -9.32
CA LEU A 80 -21.71 -6.51 -8.40
C LEU A 80 -22.53 -5.22 -8.47
N ASP A 81 -23.68 -5.23 -7.77
CA ASP A 81 -24.53 -4.05 -7.65
C ASP A 81 -23.71 -2.83 -7.17
N PRO A 82 -23.89 -1.63 -7.77
CA PRO A 82 -23.19 -0.41 -7.37
C PRO A 82 -23.18 -0.13 -5.87
N GLN A 83 -24.22 -0.55 -5.12
CA GLN A 83 -24.24 -0.40 -3.66
C GLN A 83 -23.06 -1.10 -2.97
N TRP A 84 -22.67 -2.28 -3.47
CA TRP A 84 -21.56 -3.07 -2.93
C TRP A 84 -20.20 -2.49 -3.33
N MET A 85 -20.09 -1.91 -4.53
CA MET A 85 -18.88 -1.19 -4.94
C MET A 85 -18.63 0.03 -4.04
N VAL A 86 -19.67 0.80 -3.73
CA VAL A 86 -19.59 1.96 -2.83
C VAL A 86 -19.20 1.50 -1.42
N ALA A 87 -19.87 0.47 -0.89
CA ALA A 87 -19.53 -0.08 0.42
C ALA A 87 -18.07 -0.57 0.49
N ALA A 88 -17.62 -1.32 -0.52
CA ALA A 88 -16.24 -1.80 -0.61
C ALA A 88 -15.23 -0.65 -0.71
N GLY A 89 -15.54 0.40 -1.50
CA GLY A 89 -14.70 1.58 -1.60
C GLY A 89 -14.58 2.35 -0.29
N LEU A 90 -15.67 2.52 0.46
CA LEU A 90 -15.67 3.15 1.77
C LEU A 90 -14.83 2.34 2.78
N ILE A 91 -15.00 1.02 2.81
CA ILE A 91 -14.22 0.12 3.66
C ILE A 91 -12.74 0.17 3.29
N GLY A 92 -12.42 0.01 2.00
CA GLY A 92 -11.04 0.03 1.50
C GLY A 92 -10.34 1.35 1.74
N GLY A 93 -11.04 2.47 1.52
CA GLY A 93 -10.53 3.81 1.81
C GLY A 93 -10.29 4.02 3.31
N THR A 94 -11.20 3.55 4.16
CA THR A 94 -11.05 3.61 5.62
C THR A 94 -9.85 2.80 6.08
N LEU A 95 -9.72 1.55 5.62
CA LEU A 95 -8.59 0.68 5.97
C LEU A 95 -7.26 1.27 5.48
N ALA A 96 -7.21 1.79 4.26
CA ALA A 96 -6.02 2.44 3.72
C ALA A 96 -5.66 3.71 4.52
N GLY A 97 -6.66 4.51 4.88
CA GLY A 97 -6.51 5.70 5.72
C GLY A 97 -5.99 5.37 7.11
N THR A 98 -6.59 4.38 7.79
CA THR A 98 -6.13 3.91 9.10
C THR A 98 -4.70 3.37 9.02
N ALA A 99 -4.38 2.53 8.05
CA ALA A 99 -3.04 1.97 7.91
C ALA A 99 -1.97 3.05 7.61
N HIS A 100 -2.33 4.13 6.92
CA HIS A 100 -1.46 5.29 6.73
C HIS A 100 -1.31 6.09 8.02
N ALA A 101 -2.42 6.39 8.72
CA ALA A 101 -2.41 7.11 9.99
C ALA A 101 -1.60 6.37 11.07
N THR A 102 -1.69 5.04 11.13
CA THR A 102 -0.87 4.22 12.02
C THR A 102 0.61 4.39 11.70
N LYS A 103 1.02 4.24 10.43
CA LYS A 103 2.43 4.44 10.01
C LYS A 103 2.94 5.84 10.36
N ALA A 104 2.17 6.87 10.02
CA ALA A 104 2.51 8.26 10.32
C ALA A 104 2.62 8.51 11.84
N GLY A 105 1.72 7.94 12.63
CA GLY A 105 1.72 8.02 14.09
C GLY A 105 2.95 7.33 14.71
N THR A 106 3.29 6.12 14.26
CA THR A 106 4.50 5.42 14.70
C THR A 106 5.74 6.23 14.40
N ARG A 107 5.85 6.82 13.19
CA ARG A 107 6.98 7.68 12.82
C ARG A 107 7.05 8.96 13.64
N ALA A 108 5.92 9.60 13.92
CA ALA A 108 5.90 10.78 14.78
C ALA A 108 6.43 10.46 16.19
N LEU A 109 6.03 9.30 16.76
CA LEU A 109 6.53 8.82 18.05
C LEU A 109 8.01 8.43 18.00
N ILE A 110 8.46 7.77 16.94
CA ILE A 110 9.87 7.37 16.81
C ILE A 110 10.76 8.60 16.57
N ASN A 111 10.33 9.58 15.77
CA ASN A 111 11.07 10.82 15.56
C ASN A 111 11.14 11.70 16.82
N THR A 112 10.28 11.47 17.82
CA THR A 112 10.43 12.05 19.16
C THR A 112 11.45 11.33 20.05
N SER A 113 11.96 10.15 19.64
CA SER A 113 13.03 9.40 20.32
C SER A 113 14.33 9.48 19.50
N PRO A 114 15.35 10.22 19.94
CA PRO A 114 16.51 10.55 19.12
C PRO A 114 17.53 9.41 18.93
N GLU A 115 17.21 8.15 19.27
CA GLU A 115 18.19 7.07 19.21
C GLU A 115 18.09 6.22 17.92
N PRO A 116 19.21 6.02 17.17
CA PRO A 116 19.20 5.30 15.88
C PRO A 116 18.72 3.85 15.98
N PHE A 117 18.90 3.22 17.13
CA PHE A 117 18.59 1.81 17.36
C PHE A 117 17.07 1.56 17.37
N SER A 118 16.29 2.49 17.94
CA SER A 118 14.82 2.42 17.99
C SER A 118 14.22 2.50 16.59
N ASN A 119 14.75 3.37 15.73
CA ASN A 119 14.35 3.51 14.33
C ASN A 119 14.58 2.22 13.52
N TRP A 120 15.74 1.60 13.70
CA TRP A 120 16.09 0.35 13.00
C TRP A 120 15.24 -0.83 13.47
N VAL A 121 15.04 -0.98 14.78
CA VAL A 121 14.23 -2.07 15.35
C VAL A 121 12.76 -1.93 14.94
N ALA A 122 12.22 -0.71 14.93
CA ALA A 122 10.86 -0.45 14.49
C ALA A 122 10.68 -0.71 12.98
N SER A 123 11.65 -0.30 12.15
CA SER A 123 11.61 -0.60 10.71
C SER A 123 11.65 -2.11 10.45
N PHE A 124 12.47 -2.86 11.19
CA PHE A 124 12.57 -4.31 11.03
C PHE A 124 11.30 -5.03 11.50
N SER A 125 10.68 -4.57 12.59
CA SER A 125 9.43 -5.18 13.07
C SER A 125 8.26 -4.90 12.14
N GLU A 126 8.18 -3.71 11.54
CA GLU A 126 7.20 -3.40 10.49
C GLU A 126 7.38 -4.29 9.26
N ASP A 127 8.62 -4.52 8.82
CA ASP A 127 8.89 -5.39 7.67
C ASP A 127 8.50 -6.87 7.96
N VAL A 128 8.77 -7.38 9.17
CA VAL A 128 8.35 -8.74 9.59
C VAL A 128 6.83 -8.87 9.67
N ALA A 129 6.14 -7.89 10.27
CA ALA A 129 4.68 -7.89 10.37
C ALA A 129 4.01 -7.79 8.99
N ALA A 130 4.61 -7.02 8.06
CA ALA A 130 4.14 -6.92 6.69
C ALA A 130 4.27 -8.25 5.93
N SER A 131 5.33 -9.03 6.18
CA SER A 131 5.48 -10.37 5.58
C SER A 131 4.64 -11.46 6.26
N GLY A 132 4.31 -11.34 7.55
CA GLY A 132 3.44 -12.28 8.26
C GLY A 132 1.95 -12.07 8.04
N GLY A 133 1.56 -10.93 7.45
CA GLY A 133 0.18 -10.61 7.08
C GLY A 133 -0.17 -10.86 5.60
N LEU A 134 0.75 -11.43 4.82
CA LEU A 134 0.51 -11.94 3.47
C LEU A 134 -0.10 -13.34 3.53
#